data_AF-A0A0V1GW75-F1
#
_entry.id   AF-A0A0V1GW75-F1
#
_cell.length_a   1.000
_cell.length_b   1.000
_cell.length_c   1.000
_cell.angle_alpha   90.00
_cell.angle_beta   90.00
_cell.angle_gamma   90.00
#
_symmetry.space_group_name_H-M   'P 1'
#
loop_
_entity.id
_entity.type
_entity.pdbx_description
1 polymer ?
#
loop_
_entity_poly.entity_id
_entity_poly.type
_entity_poly.pdbx_seq_one_letter_code
_entity_poly.pdbx_strand_id
1 'polypeptide(L)' 'MIRHRYGDRYLHNGALETDFRGLELSEDLLLIGHFIFAICFPMCALLILLLDIQEQLKEQESY' A
#
# COMPACT_ATOMS: atom_id res chain seq x y z
N MET A 1 -22.52 -30.25 40.38
CA MET A 1 -22.82 -28.91 39.83
C MET A 1 -21.65 -28.50 38.95
N ILE A 2 -21.80 -28.67 37.64
CA ILE A 2 -20.70 -28.57 36.66
C ILE A 2 -20.43 -27.09 36.39
N ARG A 3 -19.37 -26.52 36.96
CA ARG A 3 -18.88 -25.17 36.61
C ARG A 3 -18.01 -25.30 35.36
N HIS A 4 -18.66 -25.38 34.20
CA HIS A 4 -18.00 -25.43 32.91
C HIS A 4 -17.44 -24.04 32.56
N ARG A 5 -16.10 -23.94 32.60
CA ARG A 5 -15.21 -22.96 31.94
C ARG A 5 -15.92 -21.79 31.22
N TYR A 6 -16.20 -20.71 31.93
CA TYR A 6 -16.71 -19.45 31.37
C TYR A 6 -15.61 -18.37 31.21
N GLY A 7 -14.33 -18.72 31.46
CA GLY A 7 -13.21 -17.77 31.47
C GLY A 7 -12.45 -17.60 30.14
N ASP A 8 -12.75 -18.40 29.12
CA ASP A 8 -11.98 -18.45 27.85
C ASP A 8 -12.49 -17.45 26.80
N ARG A 9 -13.76 -17.03 26.92
CA ARG A 9 -14.42 -16.14 25.94
C ARG A 9 -13.87 -14.72 25.94
N TYR A 10 -13.31 -14.24 27.06
CA TYR A 10 -12.75 -12.90 27.16
C TYR A 10 -11.33 -12.80 26.56
N LEU A 11 -10.55 -13.88 26.60
CA LEU A 11 -9.22 -13.92 25.96
C LEU A 11 -9.32 -14.05 24.44
N HIS A 12 -10.32 -14.78 23.93
CA HIS A 12 -10.53 -14.92 22.49
C HIS A 12 -10.96 -13.61 21.81
N ASN A 13 -11.77 -12.78 22.47
CA ASN A 13 -12.16 -11.47 21.95
C ASN A 13 -10.97 -10.50 21.85
N GLY A 14 -10.01 -10.55 22.77
CA GLY A 14 -8.80 -9.72 22.69
C GLY A 14 -7.86 -10.13 21.56
N ALA A 15 -7.76 -11.43 21.28
CA ALA A 15 -7.02 -11.94 20.12
C ALA A 15 -7.68 -11.48 18.81
N LEU A 16 -8.99 -11.68 18.68
CA LEU A 16 -9.78 -11.20 17.53
C LEU A 16 -9.65 -9.68 17.33
N GLU A 17 -9.78 -8.89 18.38
CA GLU A 17 -9.63 -7.43 18.30
C GLU A 17 -8.22 -7.03 17.83
N THR A 18 -7.18 -7.76 18.24
CA THR A 18 -5.81 -7.55 17.78
C THR A 18 -5.62 -7.95 16.32
N ASP A 19 -6.19 -9.07 15.90
CA ASP A 19 -6.19 -9.54 14.50
C ASP A 19 -6.95 -8.56 13.58
N PHE A 20 -8.11 -8.05 13.99
CA PHE A 20 -8.85 -7.05 13.23
C PHE A 20 -8.10 -5.72 13.12
N ARG A 21 -7.48 -5.27 14.21
CA ARG A 21 -6.69 -4.03 14.22
C ARG A 21 -5.42 -4.16 13.36
N GLY A 22 -4.81 -5.34 13.35
CA GLY A 22 -3.69 -5.67 12.46
C GLY A 22 -4.10 -5.74 11.00
N LEU A 23 -5.28 -6.30 10.71
CA LEU A 23 -5.86 -6.35 9.37
C LEU A 23 -6.16 -4.94 8.85
N GLU A 24 -6.82 -4.09 9.63
CA GLU A 24 -7.13 -2.70 9.28
C GLU A 24 -5.85 -1.90 8.97
N LEU A 25 -4.81 -2.04 9.80
CA LEU A 25 -3.49 -1.43 9.52
C LEU A 25 -2.83 -1.98 8.25
N SER A 26 -2.99 -3.27 7.97
CA SER A 26 -2.44 -3.88 6.76
C SER A 26 -3.17 -3.41 5.50
N GLU A 27 -4.49 -3.21 5.58
CA GLU A 27 -5.32 -2.67 4.50
C GLU A 27 -4.98 -1.20 4.24
N ASP A 28 -4.84 -0.39 5.29
CA ASP A 28 -4.44 1.02 5.19
C ASP A 28 -3.05 1.15 4.57
N LEU A 29 -2.09 0.30 4.98
CA LEU A 29 -0.74 0.30 4.42
C LEU A 29 -0.72 -0.14 2.95
N LEU A 30 -1.52 -1.15 2.59
CA LEU A 30 -1.70 -1.60 1.22
C LEU A 30 -2.34 -0.51 0.36
N LEU A 31 -3.33 0.21 0.88
CA LEU A 31 -4.01 1.30 0.20
C LEU A 31 -3.05 2.46 -0.07
N ILE A 32 -2.25 2.85 0.93
CA ILE A 32 -1.21 3.89 0.79
C ILE A 32 -0.15 3.44 -0.22
N GLY A 33 0.34 2.20 -0.10
CA GLY A 33 1.32 1.64 -1.02
C GLY A 33 0.82 1.61 -2.47
N HIS A 34 -0.42 1.19 -2.68
CA HIS A 34 -1.08 1.19 -3.98
C HIS A 34 -1.24 2.61 -4.54
N PHE A 35 -1.65 3.58 -3.71
CA PHE A 35 -1.81 4.96 -4.15
C PHE A 35 -0.47 5.58 -4.58
N ILE A 36 0.59 5.36 -3.80
CA ILE A 36 1.94 5.81 -4.15
C ILE A 36 2.40 5.13 -5.43
N PHE A 37 2.22 3.82 -5.58
CA PHE A 37 2.61 3.10 -6.78
C PHE A 37 1.84 3.59 -8.02
N ALA A 38 0.51 3.72 -7.92
CA ALA A 38 -0.35 4.13 -9.03
C ALA A 38 -0.09 5.57 -9.49
N ILE A 39 0.45 6.46 -8.65
CA ILE A 39 0.76 7.84 -9.03
C ILE A 39 2.23 8.01 -9.39
N CYS A 40 3.14 7.50 -8.55
CA CYS A 40 4.56 7.70 -8.71
C CYS A 40 5.09 6.96 -9.95
N PHE A 41 4.63 5.73 -10.18
CA PHE A 41 5.08 4.93 -11.32
C PHE A 41 4.79 5.59 -12.69
N PRO A 42 3.54 5.99 -13.02
CA PRO A 42 3.29 6.65 -14.29
C PRO A 42 3.92 8.05 -14.39
N MET A 43 4.04 8.78 -13.27
CA MET A 43 4.72 10.09 -13.28
C MET A 43 6.21 9.92 -13.60
N CYS A 44 6.90 8.96 -12.99
CA CYS A 44 8.30 8.66 -13.32
C CYS A 44 8.46 8.22 -14.77
N ALA A 45 7.59 7.33 -15.26
CA ALA A 45 7.62 6.89 -16.66
C ALA A 45 7.41 8.05 -17.63
N LEU A 46 6.46 8.95 -17.34
CA LEU A 46 6.19 10.13 -18.16
C LEU A 46 7.38 11.10 -18.16
N LEU A 47 8.02 11.32 -17.01
CA LEU A 47 9.19 12.20 -16.90
C LEU A 47 10.39 11.65 -17.68
N ILE A 48 10.63 10.34 -17.60
CA ILE A 48 11.69 9.69 -18.37
C ILE A 48 11.40 9.80 -19.88
N LEU A 49 10.17 9.51 -20.30
CA LEU A 49 9.77 9.65 -21.70
C LEU A 49 9.88 11.09 -22.18
N LEU A 50 9.49 12.07 -21.35
CA LEU A 50 9.62 13.48 -21.69
C LEU A 50 11.09 13.90 -21.83
N LEU A 51 11.96 13.41 -20.94
CA LEU A 51 13.39 13.67 -21.02
C LEU A 51 13.98 13.11 -22.33
N ASP A 52 13.60 11.88 -22.68
CA ASP A 52 14.02 11.22 -23.92
C ASP A 52 13.58 12.00 -25.16
N ILE A 53 12.31 12.44 -25.22
CA ILE A 53 11.80 13.25 -26.33
C ILE A 53 12.52 14.61 -26.41
N GLN A 54 12.81 15.24 -25.26
CA GLN A 54 13.55 16.50 -25.22
C GLN A 54 14.99 16.35 -25.69
N GLU A 55 15.64 15.22 -25.42
CA GLU A 55 16.97 14.89 -25.91
C GLU A 55 16.95 14.70 -27.43
N GLN A 56 16.01 13.90 -27.95
CA GLN A 56 15.84 13.71 -29.39
C GLN A 56 15.57 15.03 -30.13
N LEU A 57 14.73 15.91 -29.57
CA LEU A 57 14.46 17.24 -30.16
C LEU A 57 15.71 18.11 -30.23
N LYS A 58 16.54 18.12 -29.18
CA LYS A 58 17.80 18.86 -29.18
C LYS A 58 18.79 18.32 -30.21
N GLU A 59 18.85 17.00 -30.39
CA GLU A 59 19.69 16.39 -31.43
C GLU A 59 19.20 16.76 -32.84
N GLN A 60 17.88 16.80 -33.07
CA GLN A 60 17.31 17.23 -34.36
C GLN A 60 17.55 18.71 -34.64
N GLU A 61 17.54 19.59 -33.63
CA GLU A 61 17.80 21.02 -33.80
C GLU A 61 19.29 21.33 -33.99
N SER A 62 20.17 20.42 -33.56
CA SER A 62 21.62 20.55 -33.71
C SER A 62 22.16 20.08 -35.07
N TYR A 63 21.32 19.51 -35.94
CA TYR A 63 21.66 19.03 -37.29
C TYR A 63 21.15 19.98 -38.38
#